data_AF-A0A3N5JCM4-F1
#
_entry.id   AF-A0A3N5JCM4-F1
#
_cell.length_a   1.000
_cell.length_b   1.000
_cell.length_c   1.000
_cell.angle_alpha   90.00
_cell.angle_beta   90.00
_cell.angle_gamma   90.00
#
_symmetry.space_group_name_H-M   'P 1'
#
loop_
_entity.id
_entity.type
_entity.pdbx_description
1 polymer ?
#
loop_
_entity_poly.entity_id
_entity_poly.type
_entity_poly.pdbx_seq_one_letter_code
_entity_poly.pdbx_strand_id
1 'polypeptide(L)'
;MRILLISPLTSKSLLGADFYFRMPTLGLLRVAGATPPDWAVTILDEKVEPIDFSRPADLVGITGMTPAIDRAYEIADTFRARGVPVVMGGIHVSMNAEEALDHCDAVVVGEAEGLWPRLLSDVRRGALQRRYRHETFPELSGLGNPDWSLYDGKGYLPFHCVETSRGCP
;
A
#
# COMPACT_ATOMS: atom_id res chain seq x y z
N MET A 1 -17.04 -1.13 -4.40
CA MET A 1 -16.39 -0.34 -3.33
C MET A 1 -15.13 0.32 -3.88
N ARG A 2 -14.45 1.20 -3.14
CA ARG A 2 -13.31 2.01 -3.60
C ARG A 2 -12.11 1.85 -2.67
N ILE A 3 -10.94 1.55 -3.23
CA ILE A 3 -9.66 1.47 -2.50
C ILE A 3 -8.73 2.55 -3.02
N LEU A 4 -8.10 3.29 -2.11
CA LEU A 4 -6.90 4.06 -2.40
C LEU A 4 -5.68 3.33 -1.87
N LEU A 5 -4.72 3.03 -2.73
CA LEU A 5 -3.43 2.49 -2.37
C LEU A 5 -2.39 3.60 -2.46
N ILE A 6 -1.69 3.89 -1.37
CA ILE A 6 -0.87 5.10 -1.25
C ILE A 6 0.60 4.72 -1.01
N SER A 7 1.49 5.36 -1.78
CA SER A 7 2.94 5.33 -1.63
C SER A 7 3.42 6.72 -1.20
N PRO A 8 3.79 6.90 0.09
CA PRO A 8 4.29 8.17 0.60
C PRO A 8 5.70 8.50 0.10
N LEU A 9 6.02 9.80 0.04
CA LEU A 9 7.36 10.31 -0.26
C LEU A 9 7.93 11.01 0.97
N THR A 10 9.21 10.80 1.26
CA THR A 10 9.84 11.45 2.41
C THR A 10 9.78 12.97 2.29
N SER A 11 9.40 13.63 3.39
CA SER A 11 9.26 15.09 3.48
C SER A 11 10.61 15.81 3.47
N LYS A 12 11.74 15.09 3.65
CA LYS A 12 13.09 15.64 3.74
C LYS A 12 14.01 15.06 2.66
N SER A 13 14.00 15.64 1.46
CA SER A 13 15.06 15.39 0.47
C SER A 13 16.24 16.33 0.73
N LEU A 14 17.43 15.78 0.93
CA LEU A 14 18.69 16.55 0.94
C LEU A 14 19.04 17.14 -0.45
N LEU A 15 18.49 16.58 -1.53
CA LEU A 15 18.76 16.96 -2.93
C LEU A 15 17.57 17.67 -3.61
N GLY A 16 16.56 18.11 -2.85
CA GLY A 16 15.34 18.71 -3.37
C GLY A 16 14.29 17.66 -3.79
N ALA A 17 13.03 18.09 -3.86
CA ALA A 17 11.87 17.21 -4.09
C ALA A 17 11.90 16.48 -5.45
N ASP A 18 12.75 16.91 -6.39
CA ASP A 18 12.80 16.40 -7.75
C ASP A 18 13.86 15.31 -7.99
N PHE A 19 14.78 15.05 -7.04
CA PHE A 19 15.81 14.02 -7.20
C PHE A 19 15.37 12.67 -6.61
N TYR A 20 14.22 12.18 -7.06
CA TYR A 20 13.81 10.80 -6.79
C TYR A 20 13.71 10.03 -8.11
N PHE A 21 14.33 8.86 -8.15
CA PHE A 21 14.03 7.90 -9.20
C PHE A 21 12.55 7.54 -9.06
N ARG A 22 11.74 7.97 -10.03
CA ARG A 22 10.30 7.68 -10.14
C ARG A 22 10.11 6.21 -10.53
N MET A 23 10.61 5.33 -9.67
CA MET A 23 10.51 3.88 -9.76
C MET A 23 9.07 3.50 -9.41
N PRO A 24 8.42 2.65 -10.22
CA PRO A 24 7.08 2.15 -9.92
C PRO A 24 7.08 1.30 -8.64
N THR A 25 6.04 1.46 -7.84
CA THR A 25 5.89 0.70 -6.58
C THR A 25 5.21 -0.65 -6.87
N LEU A 26 6.01 -1.69 -7.17
CA LEU A 26 5.50 -3.02 -7.60
C LEU A 26 4.59 -3.68 -6.57
N GLY A 27 4.89 -3.55 -5.27
CA GLY A 27 4.06 -4.14 -4.21
C GLY A 27 2.62 -3.64 -4.23
N LEU A 28 2.39 -2.35 -4.51
CA LEU A 28 1.03 -1.82 -4.63
C LEU A 28 0.31 -2.33 -5.87
N LEU A 29 1.02 -2.54 -6.99
CA LEU A 29 0.44 -3.16 -8.19
C LEU A 29 0.05 -4.63 -7.94
N ARG A 30 0.82 -5.36 -7.14
CA ARG A 30 0.49 -6.74 -6.74
C ARG A 30 -0.77 -6.79 -5.88
N VAL A 31 -0.87 -5.88 -4.90
CA VAL A 31 -2.08 -5.75 -4.08
C VAL A 31 -3.29 -5.33 -4.93
N ALA A 32 -3.10 -4.41 -5.87
CA ALA A 32 -4.14 -4.03 -6.83
C ALA A 32 -4.59 -5.22 -7.69
N GLY A 33 -3.65 -6.02 -8.22
CA GLY A 33 -3.96 -7.23 -8.99
C GLY A 33 -4.63 -8.34 -8.18
N ALA A 34 -4.39 -8.40 -6.86
CA ALA A 34 -5.09 -9.31 -5.95
C ALA A 34 -6.46 -8.78 -5.49
N THR A 35 -6.82 -7.56 -5.89
CA THR A 35 -8.09 -6.94 -5.49
C THR A 35 -9.23 -7.47 -6.37
N PRO A 36 -10.34 -7.95 -5.79
CA PRO A 36 -11.50 -8.41 -6.55
C PRO A 36 -12.12 -7.31 -7.44
N PRO A 37 -12.73 -7.67 -8.59
CA PRO A 37 -13.20 -6.72 -9.60
C PRO A 37 -14.37 -5.82 -9.14
N ASP A 38 -15.03 -6.13 -8.02
CA ASP A 38 -16.06 -5.28 -7.42
C ASP A 38 -15.49 -4.09 -6.63
N TRP A 39 -14.17 -3.98 -6.53
CA TRP A 39 -13.46 -2.82 -6.00
C TRP A 39 -12.79 -2.01 -7.12
N ALA A 40 -13.07 -0.71 -7.13
CA ALA A 40 -12.31 0.24 -7.93
C ALA A 40 -11.03 0.62 -7.18
N VAL A 41 -9.88 0.27 -7.74
CA VAL A 41 -8.57 0.59 -7.15
C VAL A 41 -8.00 1.85 -7.80
N THR A 42 -7.46 2.75 -6.98
CA THR A 42 -6.60 3.85 -7.43
C THR A 42 -5.30 3.80 -6.64
N ILE A 43 -4.17 3.88 -7.33
CA ILE A 43 -2.87 4.09 -6.67
C ILE A 43 -2.53 5.58 -6.68
N LEU A 44 -2.14 6.14 -5.55
CA LEU A 44 -1.59 7.50 -5.43
C LEU A 44 -0.15 7.38 -4.93
N ASP A 45 0.82 7.93 -5.66
CA ASP A 45 2.23 7.84 -5.30
C ASP A 45 2.84 9.24 -5.30
N GLU A 46 3.27 9.69 -4.12
CA GLU A 46 3.81 11.05 -3.93
C GLU A 46 5.09 11.31 -4.75
N LYS A 47 5.74 10.28 -5.31
CA LYS A 47 6.83 10.46 -6.29
C LYS A 47 6.37 11.12 -7.60
N VAL A 48 5.09 11.01 -7.95
CA VAL A 48 4.57 11.39 -9.27
C VAL A 48 3.33 12.27 -9.22
N GLU A 49 2.56 12.22 -8.14
CA GLU A 49 1.35 13.02 -7.96
C GLU A 49 1.10 13.36 -6.49
N PRO A 50 0.51 14.53 -6.17
CA PRO A 50 0.12 14.84 -4.79
C PRO A 50 -1.05 13.96 -4.33
N ILE A 51 -1.14 13.70 -3.02
CA ILE A 51 -2.28 12.99 -2.44
C ILE A 51 -3.50 13.91 -2.37
N ASP A 52 -4.55 13.55 -3.12
CA ASP A 52 -5.86 14.16 -2.98
C ASP A 52 -6.62 13.56 -1.79
N PHE A 53 -6.50 14.20 -0.63
CA PHE A 53 -7.22 13.82 0.58
C PHE A 53 -8.73 14.05 0.50
N SER A 54 -9.29 14.68 -0.54
CA SER A 54 -10.74 14.81 -0.69
C SER A 54 -11.36 13.58 -1.36
N ARG A 55 -10.53 12.77 -2.04
CA ARG A 55 -10.97 11.62 -2.82
C ARG A 55 -11.77 10.64 -1.94
N PRO A 56 -12.92 10.14 -2.43
CA PRO A 56 -13.73 9.23 -1.65
C PRO A 56 -13.16 7.81 -1.71
N ALA A 57 -13.12 7.16 -0.56
CA ALA A 57 -12.56 5.83 -0.39
C ALA A 57 -13.38 5.06 0.65
N ASP A 58 -13.56 3.76 0.42
CA ASP A 58 -14.17 2.87 1.40
C ASP A 58 -13.08 2.12 2.21
N LEU A 59 -11.83 2.14 1.69
CA LEU A 59 -10.62 1.64 2.35
C LEU A 59 -9.39 2.40 1.83
N VAL A 60 -8.43 2.68 2.69
CA VAL A 60 -7.10 3.17 2.31
C VAL A 60 -6.04 2.15 2.71
N GLY A 61 -5.18 1.75 1.77
CA GLY A 61 -3.98 0.95 2.00
C GLY A 61 -2.74 1.82 1.84
N ILE A 62 -1.81 1.81 2.81
CA ILE A 62 -0.57 2.62 2.75
C ILE A 62 0.64 1.70 2.87
N THR A 63 1.61 1.85 1.96
CA THR A 63 2.91 1.17 2.11
C THR A 63 3.88 2.04 2.92
N GLY A 64 4.36 1.50 4.04
CA GLY A 64 5.29 2.15 4.95
C GLY A 64 6.73 1.70 4.71
N MET A 65 7.57 2.63 4.23
CA MET A 65 9.02 2.48 4.25
C MET A 65 9.61 3.39 5.32
N THR A 66 10.64 2.93 6.03
CA THR A 66 11.28 3.67 7.13
C THR A 66 11.59 5.13 6.82
N PRO A 67 12.20 5.51 5.68
CA PRO A 67 12.50 6.92 5.41
C PRO A 67 11.27 7.81 5.20
N ALA A 68 10.09 7.23 4.94
CA ALA A 68 8.84 7.95 4.67
C ALA A 68 7.75 7.62 5.70
N ILE A 69 8.10 6.98 6.82
CA ILE A 69 7.10 6.47 7.77
C ILE A 69 6.32 7.59 8.47
N ASP A 70 7.00 8.65 8.90
CA ASP A 70 6.35 9.82 9.50
C ASP A 70 5.28 10.39 8.56
N ARG A 71 5.61 10.49 7.27
CA ARG A 71 4.67 10.94 6.23
C ARG A 71 3.52 9.95 6.03
N ALA A 72 3.80 8.65 6.11
CA ALA A 72 2.78 7.61 6.03
C ALA A 72 1.77 7.72 7.19
N TYR A 73 2.25 8.01 8.41
CA TYR A 73 1.41 8.21 9.60
C TYR A 73 0.56 9.47 9.49
N GLU A 74 1.11 10.60 9.04
CA GLU A 74 0.34 11.81 8.75
C GLU A 74 -0.81 11.55 7.78
N ILE A 75 -0.54 10.79 6.70
CA ILE A 75 -1.55 10.42 5.71
C ILE A 75 -2.60 9.51 6.35
N ALA A 76 -2.17 8.50 7.10
CA ALA A 76 -3.06 7.55 7.77
C ALA A 76 -4.03 8.26 8.72
N ASP A 77 -3.51 9.11 9.60
CA ASP A 77 -4.31 9.86 10.57
C ASP A 77 -5.29 10.82 9.89
N THR A 78 -4.88 11.43 8.77
CA THR A 78 -5.76 12.31 7.99
C THR A 78 -6.96 11.56 7.42
N PHE A 79 -6.78 10.34 6.90
CA PHE A 79 -7.89 9.52 6.40
C PHE A 79 -8.76 8.96 7.54
N ARG A 80 -8.15 8.56 8.66
CA ARG A 80 -8.89 8.10 9.85
C ARG A 80 -9.76 9.18 10.46
N ALA A 81 -9.26 10.42 10.53
CA ALA A 81 -10.04 11.56 11.00
C ALA A 81 -11.32 11.80 10.16
N ARG A 82 -11.35 11.30 8.92
CA ARG A 82 -12.51 11.33 8.01
C ARG A 82 -13.42 10.10 8.14
N GLY A 83 -13.11 9.18 9.05
CA GLY A 83 -13.85 7.93 9.26
C GLY A 83 -13.60 6.87 8.18
N VAL A 84 -12.54 7.00 7.38
CA VAL A 84 -12.17 5.98 6.39
C VAL A 84 -11.21 4.99 7.05
N PRO A 85 -11.48 3.66 7.00
CA PRO A 85 -10.58 2.68 7.58
C PRO A 85 -9.25 2.65 6.83
N VAL A 86 -8.15 2.58 7.57
CA VAL A 86 -6.77 2.57 7.06
C VAL A 86 -6.08 1.27 7.42
N VAL A 87 -5.48 0.64 6.41
CA VAL A 87 -4.62 -0.52 6.52
C VAL A 87 -3.20 -0.11 6.12
N MET A 88 -2.21 -0.47 6.94
CA MET A 88 -0.80 -0.22 6.60
C MET A 88 -0.04 -1.53 6.36
N GLY A 89 0.89 -1.52 5.42
CA GLY A 89 1.82 -2.61 5.15
C GLY A 89 3.21 -2.09 4.80
N GLY A 90 4.05 -2.93 4.22
CA GLY A 90 5.43 -2.55 3.86
C GLY A 90 6.45 -2.88 4.94
N ILE A 91 7.73 -2.66 4.62
CA ILE A 91 8.85 -3.18 5.44
C ILE A 91 8.88 -2.57 6.83
N HIS A 92 8.61 -1.27 6.96
CA HIS A 92 8.64 -0.62 8.27
C HIS A 92 7.53 -1.18 9.17
N VAL A 93 6.31 -1.24 8.65
CA VAL A 93 5.14 -1.76 9.36
C VAL A 93 5.32 -3.23 9.72
N SER A 94 5.99 -4.01 8.86
CA SER A 94 6.28 -5.42 9.15
C SER A 94 7.26 -5.60 10.31
N MET A 95 8.22 -4.69 10.45
CA MET A 95 9.23 -4.72 11.50
C MET A 95 8.78 -4.03 12.80
N ASN A 96 7.90 -3.04 12.71
CA ASN A 96 7.43 -2.21 13.83
C ASN A 96 5.89 -2.06 13.81
N ALA A 97 5.21 -3.21 13.86
CA ALA A 97 3.76 -3.29 13.70
C ALA A 97 2.98 -2.55 14.80
N GLU A 98 3.48 -2.60 16.04
CA GLU A 98 2.79 -1.99 17.19
C GLU A 98 2.81 -0.45 17.09
N GLU A 99 3.92 0.15 16.66
CA GLU A 99 4.00 1.59 16.39
C GLU A 99 3.04 2.01 15.27
N ALA A 100 3.01 1.25 14.16
CA ALA A 100 2.11 1.56 13.06
C ALA A 100 0.63 1.48 13.46
N LEU A 101 0.28 0.60 14.41
CA LEU A 101 -1.08 0.41 14.90
C LEU A 101 -1.64 1.58 15.72
N ASP A 102 -0.81 2.54 16.11
CA ASP A 102 -1.29 3.78 16.71
C ASP A 102 -1.93 4.70 15.63
N HIS A 103 -1.52 4.53 14.37
CA HIS A 103 -1.90 5.37 13.23
C HIS A 103 -2.86 4.70 12.25
N CYS A 104 -3.15 3.40 12.39
CA CYS A 104 -4.04 2.66 11.47
C CYS A 104 -5.00 1.70 12.17
N ASP A 105 -6.03 1.24 11.46
CA ASP A 105 -7.02 0.30 11.99
C ASP A 105 -6.54 -1.15 11.91
N ALA A 106 -5.67 -1.44 10.94
CA ALA A 106 -5.07 -2.74 10.74
C ALA A 106 -3.68 -2.68 10.09
N VAL A 107 -2.83 -3.64 10.44
CA VAL A 107 -1.55 -3.84 9.77
C VAL A 107 -1.49 -5.17 9.05
N VAL A 108 -0.86 -5.17 7.87
CA VAL A 108 -0.43 -6.36 7.16
C VAL A 108 1.06 -6.53 7.39
N VAL A 109 1.44 -7.62 8.05
CA VAL A 109 2.83 -7.94 8.34
C VAL A 109 3.34 -9.00 7.38
N GLY A 110 4.39 -8.66 6.64
CA GLY A 110 4.92 -9.47 5.55
C GLY A 110 4.16 -9.20 4.26
N GLU A 111 3.88 -10.28 3.52
CA GLU A 111 3.29 -10.21 2.18
C GLU A 111 1.76 -10.11 2.26
N ALA A 112 1.18 -9.18 1.49
CA ALA A 112 -0.25 -8.92 1.52
C ALA A 112 -1.03 -9.89 0.62
N GLU A 113 -0.39 -10.43 -0.40
CA GLU A 113 -0.97 -11.42 -1.29
C GLU A 113 -1.45 -12.65 -0.49
N GLY A 114 -2.62 -13.18 -0.82
CA GLY A 114 -3.27 -14.26 -0.05
C GLY A 114 -4.02 -13.79 1.20
N LEU A 115 -3.54 -12.76 1.93
CA LEU A 115 -4.26 -12.14 3.06
C LEU A 115 -5.33 -11.15 2.56
N TRP A 116 -5.05 -10.47 1.45
CA TRP A 116 -5.84 -9.37 0.92
C TRP A 116 -7.34 -9.71 0.72
N PRO A 117 -7.73 -10.85 0.13
CA PRO A 117 -9.15 -11.19 -0.03
C PRO A 117 -9.90 -11.33 1.29
N ARG A 118 -9.25 -11.92 2.31
CA ARG A 118 -9.81 -12.03 3.67
C ARG A 118 -9.95 -10.65 4.30
N LEU A 119 -8.91 -9.81 4.20
CA LEU A 119 -8.95 -8.44 4.71
C LEU A 119 -10.11 -7.66 4.09
N LEU A 120 -10.31 -7.71 2.77
CA LEU A 120 -11.41 -7.02 2.11
C LEU A 120 -12.79 -7.59 2.49
N SER A 121 -12.89 -8.89 2.77
CA SER A 121 -14.10 -9.49 3.34
C SER A 121 -14.41 -8.92 4.72
N ASP A 122 -13.38 -8.80 5.57
CA ASP A 122 -13.51 -8.22 6.91
C ASP A 122 -13.94 -6.74 6.86
N VAL A 123 -13.42 -5.96 5.90
CA VAL A 123 -13.85 -4.58 5.65
C VAL A 123 -15.35 -4.52 5.31
N ARG A 124 -15.83 -5.39 4.40
CA ARG A 124 -17.26 -5.43 4.02
C ARG A 124 -18.18 -5.71 5.22
N ARG A 125 -17.70 -6.46 6.19
CA ARG A 125 -18.46 -6.82 7.40
C ARG A 125 -18.28 -5.83 8.56
N GLY A 126 -17.43 -4.81 8.41
CA GLY A 126 -17.05 -3.93 9.52
C GLY A 126 -16.30 -4.66 10.64
N ALA A 127 -15.56 -5.72 10.31
CA ALA A 127 -14.92 -6.64 11.24
C ALA A 127 -13.41 -6.75 10.99
N LEU A 128 -12.76 -5.64 10.61
CA LEU A 128 -11.31 -5.56 10.42
C LEU A 128 -10.57 -6.05 11.66
N GLN A 129 -9.57 -6.91 11.45
CA GLN A 129 -8.68 -7.36 12.50
C GLN A 129 -7.48 -6.41 12.60
N ARG A 130 -6.97 -6.19 13.81
CA ARG A 130 -5.79 -5.32 13.99
C ARG A 130 -4.56 -5.83 13.24
N ARG A 131 -4.38 -7.14 13.08
CA ARG A 131 -3.17 -7.70 12.45
C ARG A 131 -3.49 -8.86 11.51
N TYR A 132 -2.99 -8.75 10.28
CA TYR A 132 -2.99 -9.80 9.27
C TYR A 132 -1.55 -10.25 9.04
N ARG A 133 -1.30 -11.55 9.12
CA ARG A 133 0.03 -12.16 8.91
C ARG A 133 -0.15 -13.59 8.43
N HIS A 134 0.71 -14.03 7.52
CA HIS A 134 0.79 -15.44 7.14
C HIS A 134 1.48 -16.27 8.23
N GLU A 135 1.05 -17.51 8.41
CA GLU A 135 1.72 -18.45 9.32
C GLU A 135 3.01 -19.02 8.71
N THR A 136 3.06 -19.11 7.38
CA THR A 136 4.19 -19.60 6.59
C THR A 136 4.54 -18.62 5.49
N PHE A 137 5.68 -18.80 4.83
CA PHE A 137 5.93 -18.05 3.60
C PHE A 137 4.86 -18.38 2.55
N PRO A 138 4.19 -17.39 1.97
CA PRO A 138 3.21 -17.64 0.93
C PRO A 138 3.90 -18.05 -0.36
N GLU A 139 3.18 -18.79 -1.21
CA GLU A 139 3.70 -19.16 -2.52
C GLU A 139 3.53 -18.03 -3.53
N LEU A 140 4.47 -17.96 -4.48
CA LEU A 140 4.35 -17.10 -5.66
C LEU A 140 3.39 -17.67 -6.71
N SER A 141 3.02 -18.95 -6.58
CA SER A 141 2.11 -19.63 -7.49
C SER A 141 0.72 -19.01 -7.41
N GLY A 142 0.08 -18.79 -8.57
CA GLY A 142 -1.26 -18.22 -8.64
C GLY A 142 -1.37 -16.71 -8.36
N LEU A 143 -0.26 -16.00 -8.17
CA LEU A 143 -0.28 -14.54 -8.10
C LEU A 143 -0.69 -13.94 -9.44
N GLY A 144 -1.68 -13.05 -9.42
CA GLY A 144 -2.11 -12.30 -10.59
C GLY A 144 -0.98 -11.42 -11.17
N ASN A 145 -1.07 -11.16 -12.47
CA ASN A 145 -0.16 -10.21 -13.12
C ASN A 145 -0.43 -8.79 -12.59
N PRO A 146 0.62 -8.00 -12.31
CA PRO A 146 0.45 -6.59 -11.98
C PRO A 146 -0.26 -5.85 -13.13
N ASP A 147 -1.29 -5.08 -12.82
CA ASP A 147 -1.98 -4.24 -13.81
C ASP A 147 -1.24 -2.92 -13.97
N TRP A 148 -0.33 -2.87 -14.95
CA TRP A 148 0.49 -1.69 -15.25
C TRP A 148 -0.32 -0.49 -15.74
N SER A 149 -1.56 -0.68 -16.21
CA SER A 149 -2.41 0.43 -16.67
C SER A 149 -2.73 1.43 -15.56
N LEU A 150 -2.64 1.01 -14.29
CA LEU A 150 -2.77 1.89 -13.12
C LEU A 150 -1.68 2.97 -13.02
N TYR A 151 -0.57 2.81 -13.76
CA TYR A 151 0.56 3.74 -13.81
C TYR A 151 0.66 4.53 -15.12
N ASP A 152 -0.23 4.28 -16.07
CA ASP A 152 -0.24 4.97 -17.37
C ASP A 152 -0.38 6.49 -17.19
N GLY A 153 0.46 7.25 -17.89
CA GLY A 153 0.41 8.72 -17.89
C GLY A 153 0.92 9.39 -16.62
N LYS A 154 1.39 8.64 -15.62
CA LYS A 154 1.85 9.20 -14.33
C LYS A 154 3.31 9.67 -14.32
N GLY A 155 4.08 9.41 -15.38
CA GLY A 155 5.47 9.90 -15.46
C GLY A 155 6.49 9.10 -14.63
N TYR A 156 6.23 7.79 -14.45
CA TYR A 156 7.24 6.84 -14.00
C TYR A 156 8.34 6.65 -15.05
N LEU A 157 9.50 6.14 -14.62
CA LEU A 157 10.55 5.72 -15.53
C LEU A 157 10.07 4.60 -16.48
N PRO A 158 10.57 4.54 -17.73
CA PRO A 158 10.00 3.69 -18.79
C PRO A 158 10.49 2.23 -18.70
N PHE A 159 10.27 1.57 -17.56
CA PHE A 159 10.52 0.13 -17.39
C PHE A 159 9.48 -0.50 -16.45
N HIS A 160 9.32 -1.82 -16.56
CA HIS A 160 8.48 -2.61 -15.68
C HIS A 160 9.35 -3.49 -14.77
N CYS A 161 9.13 -3.42 -13.46
CA CYS A 161 9.76 -4.33 -12.51
C CYS A 161 9.13 -5.72 -12.61
N VAL A 162 9.97 -6.75 -12.67
CA VAL A 162 9.52 -8.15 -12.55
C VAL A 162 10.21 -8.75 -11.34
N GLU A 163 9.41 -9.45 -10.52
CA GLU A 163 9.89 -10.18 -9.36
C GLU A 163 9.71 -11.68 -9.64
N THR A 164 10.82 -12.42 -9.65
CA THR A 164 10.87 -13.85 -9.96
C THR A 164 11.14 -14.73 -8.73
N SER A 165 11.63 -14.13 -7.65
CA SER A 165 11.87 -14.78 -6.35
C SER A 165 11.69 -13.77 -5.21
N ARG A 166 11.50 -14.28 -3.99
CA ARG A 166 11.42 -13.51 -2.74
C ARG A 166 12.32 -14.12 -1.67
N GLY A 167 12.67 -13.31 -0.68
CA GLY A 167 13.50 -13.73 0.45
C GLY A 167 15.00 -13.57 0.21
N CYS A 168 15.76 -13.81 1.27
CA CYS A 168 17.22 -13.83 1.29
C CYS A 168 17.63 -15.02 2.17
N PRO A 169 18.53 -15.91 1.70
CA PRO A 169 19.03 -17.03 2.49
C PRO A 169 19.89 -16.59 3.67
#